data_AF-A0A7Y9BI95-F1
#
_entry.id   AF-A0A7Y9BI95-F1
#
_cell.length_a   1.000
_cell.length_b   1.000
_cell.length_c   1.000
_cell.angle_alpha   90.00
_cell.angle_beta   90.00
_cell.angle_gamma   90.00
#
_symmetry.space_group_name_H-M   'P 1'
#
loop_
_entity.id
_entity.type
_entity.pdbx_description
1 polymer ?
#
loop_
_entity_poly.entity_id
_entity_poly.type
_entity_poly.pdbx_seq_one_letter_code
_entity_poly.pdbx_strand_id
1 'polypeptide(L)'
;MKNMIFEVTSKYHKLSMLDKHHRFKSWEHCFNFFYNNYKAIDDDTTIDHGCLHLAFYLASFGMLRGGSFLLQKDYRIHEYFLKDVVRNPQYHKYFDSKSQRSINKMSVEGIDTLINETSNAYIKNISQINGQDKTITVTDTLASKILLGVYGNVPAYDRYLRDGLKLHGINQQFTEAALIELVDFYNQNKEDFEKSQHSFKRDGTFYPPMKLIDMYFWQVGYLLENADEGSDEIKRIKEFAINFSNNRKNQLIGGSINMQRSVKNPGLTDKIREYIIGRLNQAKADGFTSIDLKSGENHKSLKLENRMPAVTNAMVSLGVFRFEIIHDTPSGASSTKLVRYYL
;
A
#
# COMPACT_ATOMS: atom_id res chain seq x y z
N MET A 1 3.80 23.43 -3.70
CA MET A 1 3.79 21.98 -3.37
C MET A 1 4.63 21.58 -2.16
N LYS A 2 5.34 22.50 -1.48
CA LYS A 2 5.99 22.19 -0.19
C LYS A 2 4.91 21.89 0.87
N ASN A 3 5.10 20.88 1.72
CA ASN A 3 4.22 20.44 2.82
C ASN A 3 3.06 19.49 2.48
N MET A 4 2.96 18.88 1.29
CA MET A 4 1.84 17.98 0.97
C MET A 4 1.71 16.82 1.97
N ILE A 5 2.83 16.19 2.32
CA ILE A 5 2.85 15.11 3.31
C ILE A 5 2.33 15.63 4.66
N PHE A 6 2.86 16.76 5.14
CA PHE A 6 2.49 17.36 6.42
C PHE A 6 1.01 17.77 6.47
N GLU A 7 0.48 18.36 5.39
CA GLU A 7 -0.94 18.74 5.30
C GLU A 7 -1.84 17.51 5.44
N VAL A 8 -1.55 16.45 4.68
CA VAL A 8 -2.35 15.23 4.65
C VAL A 8 -2.25 14.46 5.97
N THR A 9 -1.05 14.24 6.52
CA THR A 9 -0.88 13.55 7.81
C THR A 9 -1.52 14.34 8.96
N SER A 10 -1.48 15.68 8.90
CA SER A 10 -2.14 16.53 9.90
C SER A 10 -3.65 16.37 9.89
N LYS A 11 -4.28 16.05 8.76
CA LYS A 11 -5.73 15.75 8.73
C LYS A 11 -6.06 14.51 9.53
N TYR A 12 -5.29 13.43 9.33
CA TYR A 12 -5.44 12.22 10.12
C TYR A 12 -5.24 12.51 11.60
N HIS A 13 -4.15 13.19 11.97
CA HIS A 13 -3.82 13.48 13.37
C HIS A 13 -4.86 14.39 14.04
N LYS A 14 -5.39 15.39 13.33
CA LYS A 14 -6.45 16.26 13.87
C LYS A 14 -7.69 15.48 14.31
N LEU A 15 -8.05 14.40 13.63
CA LEU A 15 -9.19 13.57 14.04
C LEU A 15 -9.00 12.96 15.42
N SER A 16 -7.78 12.51 15.77
CA SER A 16 -7.49 11.98 17.10
C SER A 16 -7.32 13.06 18.17
N MET A 17 -7.09 14.31 17.78
CA MET A 17 -7.00 15.46 18.70
C MET A 17 -8.36 16.07 19.02
N LEU A 18 -9.30 16.07 18.07
CA LEU A 18 -10.64 16.64 18.26
C LEU A 18 -11.52 15.77 19.16
N ASP A 19 -11.26 14.46 19.20
CA ASP A 19 -11.99 13.51 20.03
C ASP A 19 -11.01 12.64 20.84
N LYS A 20 -11.00 12.83 22.16
CA LYS A 20 -10.16 12.08 23.11
C LYS A 20 -10.37 10.56 23.07
N HIS A 21 -11.52 10.10 22.59
CA HIS A 21 -11.87 8.68 22.47
C HIS A 21 -11.98 8.23 21.01
N HIS A 22 -11.41 9.00 20.08
CA HIS A 22 -11.41 8.65 18.66
C HIS A 22 -10.75 7.28 18.42
N ARG A 23 -11.31 6.49 17.51
CA ARG A 23 -10.84 5.12 17.19
C ARG A 23 -9.34 5.04 16.83
N PHE A 24 -8.73 6.11 16.32
CA PHE A 24 -7.30 6.14 15.99
C PHE A 24 -6.39 6.00 17.22
N LYS A 25 -6.89 6.39 18.41
CA LYS A 25 -6.21 6.18 19.69
C LYS A 25 -5.96 4.70 20.00
N SER A 26 -6.75 3.79 19.44
CA SER A 26 -6.53 2.34 19.64
C SER A 26 -5.16 1.87 19.12
N TRP A 27 -4.67 2.44 18.01
CA TRP A 27 -3.31 2.18 17.54
C TRP A 27 -2.27 2.74 18.52
N GLU A 28 -2.47 3.97 19.01
CA GLU A 28 -1.54 4.60 19.97
C GLU A 28 -1.41 3.76 21.25
N HIS A 29 -2.53 3.29 21.80
CA HIS A 29 -2.54 2.42 22.98
C HIS A 29 -1.87 1.06 22.72
N CYS A 30 -2.19 0.42 21.58
CA CYS A 30 -1.60 -0.86 21.21
C CYS A 30 -0.09 -0.76 21.02
N PHE A 31 0.36 0.18 20.19
CA PHE A 31 1.78 0.38 19.92
C PHE A 31 2.55 0.76 21.19
N ASN A 32 2.02 1.67 22.01
CA ASN A 32 2.68 2.05 23.27
C ASN A 32 2.76 0.90 24.26
N PHE A 33 1.75 0.01 24.32
CA PHE A 33 1.83 -1.17 25.17
C PHE A 33 3.02 -2.05 24.75
N PHE A 34 3.10 -2.45 23.49
CA PHE A 34 4.18 -3.33 23.02
C PHE A 34 5.55 -2.65 23.08
N TYR A 35 5.65 -1.38 22.67
CA TYR A 35 6.90 -0.63 22.74
C TYR A 35 7.49 -0.56 24.15
N ASN A 36 6.63 -0.44 25.19
CA ASN A 36 7.09 -0.36 26.57
C ASN A 36 7.28 -1.73 27.24
N ASN A 37 6.63 -2.80 26.74
CA ASN A 37 6.57 -4.10 27.41
C ASN A 37 7.18 -5.26 26.61
N TYR A 38 7.74 -5.06 25.41
CA TYR A 38 8.21 -6.18 24.56
C TYR A 38 9.21 -7.11 25.24
N LYS A 39 10.02 -6.62 26.18
CA LYS A 39 10.96 -7.45 26.97
C LYS A 39 10.30 -8.27 28.07
N ALA A 40 9.09 -7.92 28.47
CA ALA A 40 8.28 -8.59 29.49
C ALA A 40 7.18 -9.46 28.85
N ILE A 41 7.23 -9.72 27.54
CA ILE A 41 6.34 -10.69 26.86
C ILE A 41 6.82 -12.12 27.19
N ASP A 42 6.87 -12.45 28.47
CA ASP A 42 7.20 -13.77 29.02
C ASP A 42 6.28 -14.15 30.18
N ASP A 43 5.69 -13.17 30.88
CA ASP A 43 4.69 -13.38 31.91
C ASP A 43 3.25 -13.42 31.33
N ASP A 44 2.40 -14.25 31.95
CA ASP A 44 1.02 -14.45 31.48
C ASP A 44 0.16 -13.18 31.57
N THR A 45 0.47 -12.25 32.49
CA THR A 45 -0.32 -11.02 32.67
C THR A 45 -0.04 -10.04 31.53
N THR A 46 1.23 -9.84 31.17
CA THR A 46 1.63 -8.99 30.04
C THR A 46 1.13 -9.60 28.73
N ILE A 47 1.15 -10.93 28.58
CA ILE A 47 0.58 -11.60 27.40
C ILE A 47 -0.94 -11.36 27.30
N ASP A 48 -1.68 -11.53 28.39
CA ASP A 48 -3.14 -11.30 28.40
C ASP A 48 -3.49 -9.84 28.07
N HIS A 49 -2.80 -8.87 28.68
CA HIS A 49 -2.95 -7.45 28.36
C HIS A 49 -2.57 -7.14 26.92
N GLY A 50 -1.50 -7.74 26.39
CA GLY A 50 -1.09 -7.59 25.00
C GLY A 50 -2.16 -8.11 24.03
N CYS A 51 -2.80 -9.24 24.37
CA CYS A 51 -3.92 -9.76 23.60
C CYS A 51 -5.10 -8.79 23.58
N LEU A 52 -5.45 -8.18 24.72
CA LEU A 52 -6.52 -7.18 24.80
C LEU A 52 -6.21 -5.93 23.95
N HIS A 53 -5.00 -5.40 24.05
CA HIS A 53 -4.56 -4.25 23.27
C HIS A 53 -4.62 -4.52 21.76
N LEU A 54 -4.09 -5.67 21.33
CA LEU A 54 -4.09 -6.07 19.92
C LEU A 54 -5.52 -6.33 19.42
N ALA A 55 -6.35 -7.05 20.19
CA ALA A 55 -7.73 -7.33 19.83
C ALA A 55 -8.55 -6.04 19.65
N PHE A 56 -8.46 -5.10 20.60
CA PHE A 56 -9.22 -3.85 20.52
C PHE A 56 -8.78 -2.98 19.35
N TYR A 57 -7.48 -2.89 19.09
CA TYR A 57 -6.98 -2.19 17.90
C TYR A 57 -7.47 -2.84 16.60
N LEU A 58 -7.34 -4.16 16.46
CA LEU A 58 -7.82 -4.88 15.27
C LEU A 58 -9.33 -4.73 15.07
N ALA A 59 -10.12 -4.79 16.15
CA ALA A 59 -11.57 -4.55 16.13
C ALA A 59 -11.90 -3.12 15.68
N SER A 60 -11.22 -2.13 16.27
CA SER A 60 -11.34 -0.71 15.94
C SER A 60 -10.99 -0.40 14.49
N PHE A 61 -10.26 -1.28 13.80
CA PHE A 61 -9.94 -1.19 12.37
C PHE A 61 -10.63 -2.25 11.51
N GLY A 62 -11.73 -2.83 12.02
CA GLY A 62 -12.68 -3.65 11.26
C GLY A 62 -12.21 -5.07 10.96
N MET A 63 -11.29 -5.64 11.75
CA MET A 63 -10.79 -7.01 11.54
C MET A 63 -11.64 -8.09 12.23
N LEU A 64 -12.51 -7.70 13.16
CA LEU A 64 -13.50 -8.58 13.79
C LEU A 64 -14.89 -8.35 13.17
N ARG A 65 -15.01 -8.56 11.86
CA ARG A 65 -16.28 -8.44 11.12
C ARG A 65 -16.48 -9.61 10.15
N GLY A 66 -17.66 -9.69 9.55
CA GLY A 66 -18.06 -10.76 8.64
C GLY A 66 -16.98 -11.09 7.59
N GLY A 67 -16.58 -12.36 7.53
CA GLY A 67 -15.53 -12.87 6.64
C GLY A 67 -14.17 -13.12 7.30
N SER A 68 -13.88 -12.52 8.46
CA SER A 68 -12.66 -12.80 9.23
C SER A 68 -12.86 -13.97 10.19
N PHE A 69 -11.86 -14.86 10.29
CA PHE A 69 -11.89 -15.92 11.31
C PHE A 69 -11.87 -15.38 12.73
N LEU A 70 -11.30 -14.17 12.94
CA LEU A 70 -11.21 -13.52 14.24
C LEU A 70 -12.58 -13.21 14.85
N LEU A 71 -13.62 -13.06 14.03
CA LEU A 71 -14.98 -12.83 14.54
C LEU A 71 -15.48 -14.00 15.42
N GLN A 72 -14.94 -15.20 15.23
CA GLN A 72 -15.34 -16.42 15.95
C GLN A 72 -14.33 -16.82 17.03
N LYS A 73 -13.49 -15.88 17.48
CA LYS A 73 -12.40 -16.11 18.44
C LYS A 73 -12.44 -15.04 19.51
N ASP A 74 -12.13 -15.42 20.74
CA ASP A 74 -11.93 -14.45 21.82
C ASP A 74 -10.56 -13.77 21.69
N TYR A 75 -10.33 -12.75 22.52
CA TYR A 75 -9.13 -11.90 22.43
C TYR A 75 -7.82 -12.68 22.67
N ARG A 76 -7.83 -13.80 23.41
CA ARG A 76 -6.64 -14.61 23.69
C ARG A 76 -6.15 -15.40 22.48
N ILE A 77 -6.88 -15.38 21.37
CA ILE A 77 -6.40 -15.93 20.09
C ILE A 77 -5.05 -15.34 19.65
N HIS A 78 -4.74 -14.14 20.11
CA HIS A 78 -3.49 -13.45 19.83
C HIS A 78 -2.29 -14.00 20.61
N GLU A 79 -2.50 -14.85 21.64
CA GLU A 79 -1.42 -15.48 22.39
C GLU A 79 -0.44 -16.22 21.48
N TYR A 80 -0.93 -16.83 20.40
CA TYR A 80 -0.07 -17.51 19.42
C TYR A 80 0.95 -16.56 18.80
N PHE A 81 0.52 -15.40 18.32
CA PHE A 81 1.43 -14.42 17.74
C PHE A 81 2.37 -13.81 18.80
N LEU A 82 1.87 -13.54 20.01
CA LEU A 82 2.68 -12.98 21.09
C LEU A 82 3.79 -13.95 21.53
N LYS A 83 3.45 -15.23 21.71
CA LYS A 83 4.37 -16.28 22.16
C LYS A 83 5.34 -16.72 21.06
N ASP A 84 4.87 -16.89 19.83
CA ASP A 84 5.68 -17.41 18.72
C ASP A 84 6.55 -16.34 18.07
N VAL A 85 6.08 -15.07 18.03
CA VAL A 85 6.73 -13.99 17.29
C VAL A 85 7.22 -12.87 18.21
N VAL A 86 6.34 -12.26 19.00
CA VAL A 86 6.72 -11.05 19.79
C VAL A 86 7.80 -11.35 20.82
N ARG A 87 7.73 -12.51 21.48
CA ARG A 87 8.73 -12.98 22.44
C ARG A 87 10.11 -13.25 21.82
N ASN A 88 10.19 -13.46 20.50
CA ASN A 88 11.43 -13.84 19.84
C ASN A 88 12.42 -12.65 19.78
N PRO A 89 13.60 -12.74 20.44
CA PRO A 89 14.55 -11.63 20.49
C PRO A 89 15.03 -11.15 19.13
N GLN A 90 14.97 -11.98 18.08
CA GLN A 90 15.36 -11.60 16.72
C GLN A 90 14.55 -10.41 16.18
N TYR A 91 13.33 -10.22 16.69
CA TYR A 91 12.43 -9.14 16.28
C TYR A 91 12.46 -7.91 17.18
N HIS A 92 13.21 -7.95 18.30
CA HIS A 92 13.36 -6.79 19.17
C HIS A 92 14.03 -5.60 18.48
N LYS A 93 14.79 -5.83 17.39
CA LYS A 93 15.36 -4.77 16.55
C LYS A 93 14.32 -3.79 16.00
N TYR A 94 13.08 -4.23 15.82
CA TYR A 94 11.99 -3.37 15.36
C TYR A 94 11.47 -2.43 16.45
N PHE A 95 11.72 -2.73 17.74
CA PHE A 95 11.42 -1.82 18.85
C PHE A 95 12.55 -0.83 19.15
N ASP A 96 13.74 -0.95 18.53
CA ASP A 96 14.85 -0.04 18.81
C ASP A 96 14.48 1.42 18.46
N SER A 97 14.80 2.33 19.39
CA SER A 97 14.62 3.77 19.28
C SER A 97 15.14 4.37 17.97
N LYS A 98 16.22 3.82 17.39
CA LYS A 98 16.74 4.27 16.08
C LYS A 98 15.77 3.92 14.96
N SER A 99 15.33 2.66 14.89
CA SER A 99 14.34 2.17 13.92
C SER A 99 13.01 2.95 13.99
N GLN A 100 12.73 3.53 15.16
CA GLN A 100 11.53 4.31 15.39
C GLN A 100 11.67 5.79 14.99
N ARG A 101 12.89 6.36 14.95
CA ARG A 101 13.12 7.78 14.63
C ARG A 101 13.50 8.02 13.17
N SER A 102 14.16 7.07 12.53
CA SER A 102 14.58 7.15 11.13
C SER A 102 14.44 5.80 10.45
N ILE A 103 14.37 5.82 9.11
CA ILE A 103 14.20 4.61 8.31
C ILE A 103 15.21 4.56 7.17
N ASN A 104 15.76 3.37 6.95
CA ASN A 104 16.65 3.06 5.84
C ASN A 104 16.36 1.63 5.34
N LYS A 105 17.10 1.16 4.34
CA LYS A 105 16.86 -0.17 3.74
C LYS A 105 17.07 -1.31 4.74
N MET A 106 17.97 -1.17 5.71
CA MET A 106 18.16 -2.16 6.78
C MET A 106 16.97 -2.21 7.76
N SER A 107 16.17 -1.14 7.84
CA SER A 107 14.98 -1.11 8.68
C SER A 107 13.90 -2.11 8.24
N VAL A 108 13.91 -2.54 6.98
CA VAL A 108 12.96 -3.52 6.43
C VAL A 108 13.60 -4.89 6.18
N GLU A 109 14.87 -5.08 6.53
CA GLU A 109 15.59 -6.34 6.33
C GLU A 109 14.99 -7.47 7.20
N GLY A 110 14.65 -8.58 6.56
CA GLY A 110 14.06 -9.76 7.19
C GLY A 110 12.54 -9.65 7.43
N ILE A 111 11.89 -8.64 6.85
CA ILE A 111 10.44 -8.44 7.04
C ILE A 111 9.64 -9.57 6.38
N ASP A 112 10.08 -10.14 5.26
CA ASP A 112 9.37 -11.28 4.65
C ASP A 112 9.29 -12.48 5.61
N THR A 113 10.34 -12.74 6.38
CA THR A 113 10.34 -13.76 7.43
C THR A 113 9.36 -13.39 8.54
N LEU A 114 9.36 -12.14 9.01
CA LEU A 114 8.42 -11.67 10.03
C LEU A 114 6.95 -11.80 9.57
N ILE A 115 6.65 -11.46 8.32
CA ILE A 115 5.30 -11.58 7.73
C ILE A 115 4.87 -13.06 7.71
N ASN A 116 5.76 -13.94 7.27
CA ASN A 116 5.49 -15.38 7.21
C ASN A 116 5.28 -15.98 8.60
N GLU A 117 6.14 -15.64 9.58
CA GLU A 117 5.99 -16.09 10.97
C GLU A 117 4.70 -15.56 11.61
N THR A 118 4.36 -14.29 11.36
CA THR A 118 3.09 -13.68 11.82
C THR A 118 1.89 -14.47 11.31
N SER A 119 1.88 -14.82 10.02
CA SER A 119 0.78 -15.57 9.41
C SER A 119 0.72 -17.01 9.95
N ASN A 120 1.88 -17.65 10.06
CA ASN A 120 2.01 -19.03 10.52
C ASN A 120 1.61 -19.21 11.99
N ALA A 121 1.82 -18.21 12.83
CA ALA A 121 1.40 -18.25 14.24
C ALA A 121 -0.11 -18.51 14.37
N TYR A 122 -0.93 -17.97 13.47
CA TYR A 122 -2.38 -18.27 13.48
C TYR A 122 -2.71 -19.54 12.70
N ILE A 123 -2.13 -19.74 11.52
CA ILE A 123 -2.49 -20.86 10.63
C ILE A 123 -2.21 -22.21 11.28
N LYS A 124 -1.09 -22.35 11.98
CA LYS A 124 -0.69 -23.62 12.61
C LYS A 124 -1.50 -23.95 13.86
N ASN A 125 -1.99 -22.93 14.56
CA ASN A 125 -2.64 -23.08 15.85
C ASN A 125 -4.18 -23.03 15.78
N ILE A 126 -4.76 -22.68 14.61
CA ILE A 126 -6.21 -22.60 14.42
C ILE A 126 -6.64 -23.63 13.37
N SER A 127 -7.11 -24.79 13.85
CA SER A 127 -7.67 -25.85 13.00
C SER A 127 -9.19 -25.79 12.85
N GLN A 128 -9.88 -25.09 13.76
CA GLN A 128 -11.35 -25.08 13.82
C GLN A 128 -11.94 -23.68 13.94
N ILE A 129 -13.09 -23.48 13.31
CA ILE A 129 -13.96 -22.30 13.47
C ILE A 129 -15.38 -22.80 13.74
N ASN A 130 -15.99 -22.36 14.85
CA ASN A 130 -17.32 -22.81 15.29
C ASN A 130 -17.46 -24.34 15.37
N GLY A 131 -16.41 -25.00 15.88
CA GLY A 131 -16.36 -26.46 16.02
C GLY A 131 -16.23 -27.23 14.70
N GLN A 132 -16.04 -26.54 13.58
CA GLN A 132 -15.84 -27.14 12.26
C GLN A 132 -14.38 -27.01 11.82
N ASP A 133 -13.79 -28.09 11.33
CA ASP A 133 -12.45 -28.09 10.78
C ASP A 133 -12.39 -27.14 9.57
N LYS A 134 -11.47 -26.18 9.63
CA LYS A 134 -11.33 -25.16 8.61
C LYS A 134 -9.93 -24.58 8.60
N THR A 135 -9.27 -24.69 7.45
CA THR A 135 -8.02 -23.96 7.20
C THR A 135 -8.31 -22.47 7.11
N ILE A 136 -7.64 -21.70 7.95
CA ILE A 136 -7.73 -20.24 7.93
C ILE A 136 -6.74 -19.63 6.94
N THR A 137 -6.97 -18.37 6.58
CA THR A 137 -6.01 -17.57 5.83
C THR A 137 -5.79 -16.26 6.58
N VAL A 138 -4.52 -15.90 6.76
CA VAL A 138 -4.13 -14.57 7.23
C VAL A 138 -3.85 -13.73 5.99
N THR A 139 -4.67 -12.72 5.75
CA THR A 139 -4.49 -11.82 4.60
C THR A 139 -3.37 -10.82 4.86
N ASP A 140 -2.78 -10.26 3.80
CA ASP A 140 -1.83 -9.13 3.92
C ASP A 140 -2.38 -8.02 4.81
N THR A 141 -3.67 -7.68 4.66
CA THR A 141 -4.32 -6.65 5.46
C THR A 141 -4.32 -7.00 6.94
N LEU A 142 -4.58 -8.26 7.30
CA LEU A 142 -4.54 -8.69 8.69
C LEU A 142 -3.10 -8.73 9.23
N ALA A 143 -2.18 -9.38 8.51
CA ALA A 143 -0.78 -9.49 8.92
C ALA A 143 -0.13 -8.12 9.09
N SER A 144 -0.29 -7.24 8.10
CA SER A 144 0.26 -5.87 8.16
C SER A 144 -0.38 -5.03 9.27
N LYS A 145 -1.68 -5.19 9.57
CA LYS A 145 -2.31 -4.49 10.70
C LYS A 145 -1.73 -4.96 12.03
N ILE A 146 -1.58 -6.28 12.23
CA ILE A 146 -0.93 -6.84 13.43
C ILE A 146 0.47 -6.24 13.59
N LEU A 147 1.29 -6.26 12.55
CA LEU A 147 2.65 -5.72 12.59
C LEU A 147 2.70 -4.20 12.81
N LEU A 148 1.79 -3.44 12.18
CA LEU A 148 1.66 -2.00 12.41
C LEU A 148 1.28 -1.70 13.87
N GLY A 149 0.35 -2.45 14.44
CA GLY A 149 -0.12 -2.25 15.82
C GLY A 149 0.92 -2.64 16.87
N VAL A 150 1.75 -3.65 16.59
CA VAL A 150 2.72 -4.19 17.54
C VAL A 150 4.07 -3.49 17.39
N TYR A 151 4.63 -3.45 16.19
CA TYR A 151 6.00 -2.96 15.94
C TYR A 151 6.04 -1.56 15.30
N GLY A 152 4.95 -1.13 14.65
CA GLY A 152 4.93 0.13 13.89
C GLY A 152 5.92 0.16 12.71
N ASN A 153 6.36 -1.01 12.24
CA ASN A 153 7.48 -1.18 11.30
C ASN A 153 7.05 -1.41 9.83
N VAL A 154 5.74 -1.51 9.58
CA VAL A 154 5.13 -1.61 8.25
C VAL A 154 3.78 -0.86 8.27
N PRO A 155 3.28 -0.32 7.15
CA PRO A 155 1.94 0.26 7.10
C PRO A 155 0.86 -0.83 7.01
N ALA A 156 -0.41 -0.49 7.24
CA ALA A 156 -1.52 -1.42 7.07
C ALA A 156 -1.92 -1.52 5.60
N TYR A 157 -1.71 -2.69 4.97
CA TYR A 157 -2.03 -2.97 3.56
C TYR A 157 -3.53 -3.20 3.33
N ASP A 158 -4.37 -2.28 3.79
CA ASP A 158 -5.79 -2.21 3.47
C ASP A 158 -6.05 -1.51 2.12
N ARG A 159 -7.32 -1.37 1.76
CA ARG A 159 -7.71 -0.77 0.47
C ARG A 159 -7.22 0.67 0.32
N TYR A 160 -7.27 1.49 1.38
CA TYR A 160 -6.93 2.90 1.29
C TYR A 160 -5.43 3.09 1.12
N LEU A 161 -4.62 2.33 1.86
CA LEU A 161 -3.18 2.30 1.63
C LEU A 161 -2.89 1.93 0.16
N ARG A 162 -3.47 0.82 -0.31
CA ARG A 162 -3.22 0.30 -1.67
C ARG A 162 -3.63 1.30 -2.76
N ASP A 163 -4.76 1.98 -2.60
CA ASP A 163 -5.20 3.02 -3.53
C ASP A 163 -4.26 4.23 -3.53
N GLY A 164 -3.78 4.63 -2.35
CA GLY A 164 -2.76 5.66 -2.21
C GLY A 164 -1.43 5.29 -2.88
N LEU A 165 -0.95 4.07 -2.67
CA LEU A 165 0.27 3.54 -3.32
C LEU A 165 0.10 3.48 -4.84
N LYS A 166 -1.06 3.03 -5.31
CA LYS A 166 -1.40 2.96 -6.74
C LYS A 166 -1.31 4.34 -7.40
N LEU A 167 -1.89 5.36 -6.77
CA LEU A 167 -1.84 6.74 -7.26
C LEU A 167 -0.39 7.24 -7.42
N HIS A 168 0.50 6.84 -6.51
CA HIS A 168 1.91 7.25 -6.49
C HIS A 168 2.84 6.37 -7.31
N GLY A 169 2.29 5.37 -8.02
CA GLY A 169 3.11 4.42 -8.79
C GLY A 169 4.07 3.59 -7.93
N ILE A 170 3.70 3.33 -6.68
CA ILE A 170 4.45 2.49 -5.74
C ILE A 170 3.89 1.07 -5.76
N ASN A 171 4.76 0.07 -5.63
CA ASN A 171 4.38 -1.33 -5.59
C ASN A 171 3.40 -1.61 -4.42
N GLN A 172 2.26 -2.23 -4.73
CA GLN A 172 1.20 -2.55 -3.76
C GLN A 172 1.39 -3.92 -3.08
N GLN A 173 2.41 -4.70 -3.43
CA GLN A 173 2.69 -5.96 -2.78
C GLN A 173 3.18 -5.75 -1.34
N PHE A 174 2.81 -6.66 -0.44
CA PHE A 174 3.30 -6.66 0.93
C PHE A 174 4.52 -7.56 1.06
N THR A 175 5.67 -7.05 0.59
CA THR A 175 6.96 -7.75 0.61
C THR A 175 8.08 -6.79 0.97
N GLU A 176 9.21 -7.32 1.43
CA GLU A 176 10.41 -6.54 1.72
C GLU A 176 10.83 -5.66 0.54
N ALA A 177 10.82 -6.23 -0.68
CA ALA A 177 11.16 -5.50 -1.90
C ALA A 177 10.24 -4.29 -2.16
N ALA A 178 8.94 -4.43 -1.89
CA ALA A 178 7.98 -3.33 -2.03
C ALA A 178 8.13 -2.30 -0.89
N LEU A 179 8.44 -2.73 0.33
CA LEU A 179 8.67 -1.84 1.47
C LEU A 179 9.89 -0.95 1.30
N ILE A 180 10.91 -1.39 0.55
CA ILE A 180 12.06 -0.53 0.16
C ILE A 180 11.58 0.71 -0.60
N GLU A 181 10.54 0.60 -1.45
CA GLU A 181 9.99 1.77 -2.15
C GLU A 181 9.34 2.77 -1.19
N LEU A 182 8.78 2.30 -0.07
CA LEU A 182 8.24 3.17 0.98
C LEU A 182 9.35 3.86 1.77
N VAL A 183 10.47 3.15 2.01
CA VAL A 183 11.68 3.76 2.57
C VAL A 183 12.19 4.89 1.67
N ASP A 184 12.25 4.65 0.36
CA ASP A 184 12.67 5.66 -0.62
C ASP A 184 11.67 6.84 -0.64
N PHE A 185 10.36 6.56 -0.61
CA PHE A 185 9.31 7.59 -0.53
C PHE A 185 9.45 8.46 0.73
N TYR A 186 9.70 7.85 1.89
CA TYR A 186 9.93 8.58 3.13
C TYR A 186 11.16 9.48 3.02
N ASN A 187 12.28 8.93 2.54
CA ASN A 187 13.55 9.65 2.47
C ASN A 187 13.53 10.81 1.47
N GLN A 188 12.80 10.68 0.35
CA GLN A 188 12.60 11.77 -0.60
C GLN A 188 11.73 12.91 -0.04
N ASN A 189 10.88 12.61 0.95
CA ASN A 189 9.98 13.57 1.59
C ASN A 189 10.31 13.75 3.09
N LYS A 190 11.57 13.52 3.46
CA LYS A 190 12.01 13.40 4.85
C LYS A 190 11.68 14.64 5.68
N GLU A 191 11.91 15.83 5.14
CA GLU A 191 11.65 17.10 5.85
C GLU A 191 10.17 17.23 6.26
N ASP A 192 9.23 16.91 5.37
CA ASP A 192 7.79 17.01 5.67
C ASP A 192 7.35 15.92 6.66
N PHE A 193 7.90 14.71 6.56
CA PHE A 193 7.63 13.63 7.52
C PHE A 193 8.19 13.94 8.90
N GLU A 194 9.44 14.42 8.99
CA GLU A 194 10.04 14.83 10.26
C GLU A 194 9.29 16.01 10.87
N LYS A 195 8.84 16.98 10.06
CA LYS A 195 7.96 18.05 10.53
C LYS A 195 6.66 17.51 11.13
N SER A 196 6.04 16.51 10.48
CA SER A 196 4.85 15.82 11.00
C SER A 196 5.16 15.17 12.35
N GLN A 197 6.24 14.38 12.42
CA GLN A 197 6.65 13.68 13.64
C GLN A 197 6.90 14.64 14.81
N HIS A 198 7.63 15.74 14.57
CA HIS A 198 7.92 16.75 15.59
C HIS A 198 6.66 17.46 16.07
N SER A 199 5.74 17.81 15.15
CA SER A 199 4.47 18.45 15.50
C SER A 199 3.62 17.53 16.37
N PHE A 200 3.40 16.28 15.92
CA PHE A 200 2.51 15.35 16.62
C PHE A 200 3.07 14.92 17.98
N LYS A 201 4.41 14.85 18.11
CA LYS A 201 5.07 14.60 19.39
C LYS A 201 4.81 15.71 20.40
N ARG A 202 4.72 16.98 19.98
CA ARG A 202 4.35 18.10 20.87
C ARG A 202 2.91 17.99 21.36
N ASP A 203 2.04 17.35 20.58
CA ASP A 203 0.67 17.04 20.94
C ASP A 203 0.56 15.77 21.83
N GLY A 204 1.68 15.15 22.19
CA GLY A 204 1.76 14.01 23.11
C GLY A 204 1.83 12.64 22.44
N THR A 205 1.85 12.56 21.11
CA THR A 205 1.87 11.27 20.39
C THR A 205 3.09 11.13 19.49
N PHE A 206 3.84 10.04 19.67
CA PHE A 206 4.94 9.69 18.78
C PHE A 206 4.49 8.69 17.72
N TYR A 207 4.80 8.98 16.45
CA TYR A 207 4.52 8.09 15.32
C TYR A 207 5.82 7.73 14.60
N PRO A 208 6.15 6.43 14.44
CA PRO A 208 7.32 6.02 13.67
C PRO A 208 7.15 6.24 12.16
N PRO A 209 8.25 6.23 11.38
CA PRO A 209 8.24 6.45 9.94
C PRO A 209 7.17 5.67 9.19
N MET A 210 7.06 4.36 9.41
CA MET A 210 6.08 3.53 8.70
C MET A 210 4.63 3.80 9.12
N LYS A 211 4.41 4.28 10.36
CA LYS A 211 3.09 4.77 10.76
C LYS A 211 2.75 6.12 10.12
N LEU A 212 3.71 7.01 9.92
CA LEU A 212 3.47 8.27 9.19
C LEU A 212 3.17 8.01 7.71
N ILE A 213 3.86 7.05 7.09
CA ILE A 213 3.57 6.57 5.72
C ILE A 213 2.15 5.99 5.66
N ASP A 214 1.79 5.14 6.63
CA ASP A 214 0.42 4.60 6.77
C ASP A 214 -0.61 5.73 6.87
N MET A 215 -0.42 6.69 7.77
CA MET A 215 -1.32 7.85 7.92
C MET A 215 -1.48 8.63 6.62
N TYR A 216 -0.38 8.88 5.91
CA TYR A 216 -0.39 9.60 4.64
C TYR A 216 -1.21 8.85 3.58
N PHE A 217 -0.83 7.61 3.27
CA PHE A 217 -1.46 6.85 2.19
C PHE A 217 -2.89 6.44 2.53
N TRP A 218 -3.18 6.13 3.79
CA TRP A 218 -4.54 5.91 4.25
C TRP A 218 -5.42 7.15 4.02
N GLN A 219 -4.93 8.33 4.38
CA GLN A 219 -5.68 9.58 4.19
C GLN A 219 -5.85 9.92 2.70
N VAL A 220 -4.84 9.66 1.87
CA VAL A 220 -4.96 9.77 0.41
C VAL A 220 -6.05 8.84 -0.12
N GLY A 221 -6.00 7.55 0.21
CA GLY A 221 -7.00 6.58 -0.23
C GLY A 221 -8.42 6.93 0.24
N TYR A 222 -8.55 7.38 1.49
CA TYR A 222 -9.82 7.87 2.03
C TYR A 222 -10.36 9.05 1.24
N LEU A 223 -9.52 10.05 0.93
CA LEU A 223 -9.90 11.22 0.14
C LEU A 223 -10.29 10.83 -1.29
N LEU A 224 -9.57 9.89 -1.91
CA LEU A 224 -9.90 9.42 -3.26
C LEU A 224 -11.29 8.78 -3.35
N GLU A 225 -11.75 8.11 -2.29
CA GLU A 225 -13.09 7.50 -2.27
C GLU A 225 -14.18 8.50 -1.85
N ASN A 226 -13.88 9.44 -0.94
CA ASN A 226 -14.91 10.22 -0.23
C ASN A 226 -14.94 11.72 -0.59
N ALA A 227 -13.91 12.26 -1.25
CA ALA A 227 -13.88 13.66 -1.67
C ALA A 227 -14.36 13.81 -3.11
N ASP A 228 -14.89 14.99 -3.43
CA ASP A 228 -15.19 15.36 -4.82
C ASP A 228 -13.90 15.33 -5.65
N GLU A 229 -13.91 14.63 -6.80
CA GLU A 229 -12.77 14.52 -7.72
C GLU A 229 -12.30 15.90 -8.21
N GLY A 230 -13.21 16.88 -8.26
CA GLY A 230 -12.94 18.26 -8.64
C GLY A 230 -12.30 19.12 -7.55
N SER A 231 -12.18 18.60 -6.32
CA SER A 231 -11.62 19.36 -5.20
C SER A 231 -10.15 19.71 -5.41
N ASP A 232 -9.77 20.93 -5.05
CA ASP A 232 -8.39 21.42 -5.20
C ASP A 232 -7.39 20.58 -4.40
N GLU A 233 -7.83 19.95 -3.31
CA GLU A 233 -7.01 19.01 -2.56
C GLU A 233 -6.65 17.77 -3.38
N ILE A 234 -7.64 17.10 -3.99
CA ILE A 234 -7.40 15.92 -4.82
C ILE A 234 -6.51 16.25 -6.01
N LYS A 235 -6.70 17.41 -6.63
CA LYS A 235 -5.82 17.89 -7.71
C LYS A 235 -4.37 18.03 -7.23
N ARG A 236 -4.14 18.72 -6.09
CA ARG A 236 -2.79 18.88 -5.54
C ARG A 236 -2.14 17.54 -5.16
N ILE A 237 -2.91 16.58 -4.63
CA ILE A 237 -2.41 15.23 -4.33
C ILE A 237 -2.02 14.50 -5.61
N LYS A 238 -2.86 14.54 -6.66
CA LYS A 238 -2.57 13.94 -7.96
C LYS A 238 -1.32 14.56 -8.61
N GLU A 239 -1.18 15.89 -8.57
CA GLU A 239 0.02 16.60 -9.04
C GLU A 239 1.27 16.18 -8.27
N PHE A 240 1.19 16.09 -6.94
CA PHE A 240 2.28 15.60 -6.09
C PHE A 240 2.69 14.17 -6.47
N ALA A 241 1.72 13.27 -6.64
CA ALA A 241 1.96 11.87 -7.03
C ALA A 241 2.60 11.74 -8.43
N ILE A 242 2.18 12.55 -9.40
CA ILE A 242 2.77 12.62 -10.74
C ILE A 242 4.24 13.08 -10.65
N ASN A 243 4.50 14.15 -9.90
CA ASN A 243 5.85 14.68 -9.73
C ASN A 243 6.78 13.67 -9.03
N PHE A 244 6.29 12.99 -8.00
CA PHE A 244 7.02 11.90 -7.35
C PHE A 244 7.37 10.78 -8.35
N SER A 245 6.38 10.32 -9.13
CA SER A 245 6.57 9.26 -10.13
C SER A 245 7.58 9.64 -11.21
N ASN A 246 7.56 10.89 -11.66
CA ASN A 246 8.50 11.42 -12.65
C ASN A 246 9.92 11.54 -12.09
N ASN A 247 10.07 12.03 -10.86
CA ASN A 247 11.37 12.11 -10.19
C ASN A 247 11.98 10.72 -9.98
N ARG A 248 11.16 9.74 -9.61
CA ARG A 248 11.58 8.35 -9.48
C ARG A 248 12.09 7.77 -10.81
N LYS A 249 11.36 8.01 -11.91
CA LYS A 249 11.81 7.62 -13.26
C LYS A 249 13.13 8.31 -13.64
N ASN A 250 13.26 9.61 -13.37
CA ASN A 250 14.46 10.37 -13.69
C ASN A 250 15.68 9.93 -12.85
N GLN A 251 15.51 9.55 -11.57
CA GLN A 251 16.59 9.00 -10.75
C GLN A 251 17.04 7.62 -11.25
N LEU A 252 16.12 6.78 -11.72
CA LEU A 252 16.45 5.49 -12.34
C LEU A 252 17.22 5.68 -13.66
N ILE A 253 16.92 6.74 -14.41
CA ILE A 253 17.60 7.07 -15.69
C ILE A 253 18.96 7.77 -15.44
N GLY A 254 19.04 8.67 -14.47
CA GLY A 254 20.25 9.47 -14.15
C GLY A 254 21.30 8.76 -13.29
N GLY A 255 20.94 7.67 -12.60
CA GLY A 255 21.85 6.87 -11.77
C GLY A 255 22.70 5.83 -12.53
N SER A 256 22.64 5.82 -13.86
CA SER A 256 23.30 4.80 -14.69
C SER A 256 24.56 5.34 -15.38
N ILE A 257 25.65 5.52 -14.61
CA ILE A 257 27.01 5.48 -15.15
C ILE A 257 27.77 4.41 -14.36
N ASN A 258 28.25 3.39 -15.09
CA ASN A 258 29.06 2.26 -14.64
C ASN A 258 28.38 1.19 -13.77
N MET A 259 27.48 0.43 -14.38
CA MET A 259 27.53 -1.02 -14.26
C MET A 259 26.94 -1.65 -15.53
N GLN A 260 27.75 -2.44 -16.25
CA GLN A 260 27.24 -3.32 -17.30
C GLN A 260 26.23 -4.29 -16.68
N ARG A 261 24.94 -3.97 -16.74
CA ARG A 261 23.84 -4.92 -16.57
C ARG A 261 22.77 -4.62 -17.61
N SER A 262 22.40 -5.67 -18.33
CA SER A 262 21.55 -5.68 -19.51
C SER A 262 20.28 -4.84 -19.37
N VAL A 263 20.11 -3.88 -20.28
CA VAL A 263 18.83 -3.24 -20.59
C VAL A 263 17.80 -4.36 -20.83
N LYS A 264 16.84 -4.54 -19.92
CA LYS A 264 15.64 -5.31 -20.26
C LYS A 264 14.92 -4.50 -21.32
N ASN A 265 14.99 -4.97 -22.55
CA ASN A 265 14.20 -4.43 -23.65
C ASN A 265 12.74 -4.32 -23.22
N PRO A 266 12.07 -3.16 -23.41
CA PRO A 266 10.66 -3.02 -23.08
C PRO A 266 9.87 -4.14 -23.75
N GLY A 267 9.02 -4.80 -22.95
CA GLY A 267 8.21 -5.92 -23.42
C GLY A 267 7.33 -5.48 -24.58
N LEU A 268 6.97 -6.43 -25.46
CA LEU A 268 6.18 -6.13 -26.65
C LEU A 268 4.87 -5.38 -26.32
N THR A 269 4.21 -5.74 -25.23
CA THR A 269 2.97 -5.09 -24.76
C THR A 269 3.19 -3.63 -24.39
N ASP A 270 4.35 -3.28 -23.82
CA ASP A 270 4.65 -1.88 -23.45
C ASP A 270 4.86 -1.01 -24.69
N LYS A 271 5.55 -1.54 -25.71
CA LYS A 271 5.69 -0.87 -27.02
C LYS A 271 4.32 -0.65 -27.68
N ILE A 272 3.41 -1.61 -27.55
CA ILE A 272 2.04 -1.47 -28.08
C ILE A 272 1.28 -0.37 -27.31
N ARG A 273 1.40 -0.32 -25.98
CA ARG A 273 0.76 0.73 -25.16
C ARG A 273 1.27 2.11 -25.50
N GLU A 274 2.58 2.28 -25.61
CA GLU A 274 3.21 3.55 -26.00
C GLU A 274 2.70 4.04 -27.35
N TYR A 275 2.61 3.15 -28.33
CA TYR A 275 2.04 3.47 -29.64
C TYR A 275 0.58 3.94 -29.54
N ILE A 276 -0.26 3.23 -28.79
CA ILE A 276 -1.68 3.60 -28.66
C ILE A 276 -1.82 4.94 -27.92
N ILE A 277 -1.09 5.13 -26.82
CA ILE A 277 -1.10 6.39 -26.06
C ILE A 277 -0.67 7.56 -26.95
N GLY A 278 0.37 7.38 -27.77
CA GLY A 278 0.80 8.40 -28.74
C GLY A 278 -0.32 8.81 -29.69
N ARG A 279 -1.08 7.85 -30.22
CA ARG A 279 -2.24 8.14 -31.08
C ARG A 279 -3.36 8.88 -30.35
N LEU A 280 -3.65 8.50 -29.11
CA LEU A 280 -4.70 9.14 -28.31
C LEU A 280 -4.32 10.59 -27.96
N ASN A 281 -3.07 10.83 -27.58
CA ASN A 281 -2.56 12.17 -27.32
C ASN A 281 -2.58 13.05 -28.58
N GLN A 282 -2.24 12.49 -29.74
CA GLN A 282 -2.34 13.23 -31.00
C GLN A 282 -3.80 13.59 -31.32
N ALA A 283 -4.73 12.65 -31.22
CA ALA A 283 -6.15 12.92 -31.44
C ALA A 283 -6.69 13.98 -30.47
N LYS A 284 -6.22 13.97 -29.21
CA LYS A 284 -6.55 15.01 -28.23
C LYS A 284 -6.01 16.39 -28.65
N ALA A 285 -4.76 16.44 -29.12
CA ALA A 285 -4.15 17.67 -29.63
C ALA A 285 -4.87 18.21 -30.88
N ASP A 286 -5.42 17.31 -31.70
CA ASP A 286 -6.20 17.64 -32.90
C ASP A 286 -7.66 18.05 -32.57
N GLY A 287 -8.04 18.09 -31.28
CA GLY A 287 -9.34 18.59 -30.81
C GLY A 287 -10.47 17.56 -30.78
N PHE A 288 -10.18 16.27 -30.93
CA PHE A 288 -11.20 15.22 -30.80
C PHE A 288 -11.58 15.01 -29.33
N THR A 289 -12.88 14.86 -29.06
CA THR A 289 -13.43 14.53 -27.73
C THR A 289 -13.49 13.01 -27.49
N SER A 290 -13.46 12.21 -28.56
CA SER A 290 -13.37 10.76 -28.51
C SER A 290 -12.80 10.18 -29.80
N ILE A 291 -12.20 9.00 -29.74
CA ILE A 291 -11.71 8.26 -30.90
C ILE A 291 -11.94 6.75 -30.74
N ASP A 292 -12.32 6.10 -31.84
CA ASP A 292 -12.49 4.65 -31.90
C ASP A 292 -11.24 4.01 -32.49
N LEU A 293 -10.63 3.07 -31.76
CA LEU A 293 -9.48 2.31 -32.22
C LEU A 293 -9.83 0.84 -32.42
N LYS A 294 -9.46 0.30 -33.58
CA LYS A 294 -9.63 -1.11 -33.91
C LYS A 294 -8.33 -1.89 -33.69
N SER A 295 -8.42 -3.03 -33.02
CA SER A 295 -7.26 -3.85 -32.65
C SER A 295 -6.45 -4.34 -33.86
N GLY A 296 -7.12 -4.72 -34.95
CA GLY A 296 -6.47 -5.14 -36.19
C GLY A 296 -5.68 -4.04 -36.90
N GLU A 297 -6.13 -2.78 -36.78
CA GLU A 297 -5.41 -1.63 -37.34
C GLU A 297 -4.13 -1.36 -36.54
N ASN A 298 -4.22 -1.37 -35.22
CA ASN A 298 -3.04 -1.23 -34.36
C ASN A 298 -2.02 -2.37 -34.59
N HIS A 299 -2.50 -3.60 -34.75
CA HIS A 299 -1.66 -4.76 -35.07
C HIS A 299 -0.96 -4.59 -36.43
N LYS A 300 -1.67 -4.10 -37.45
CA LYS A 300 -1.12 -3.84 -38.79
C LYS A 300 -0.11 -2.69 -38.79
N SER A 301 -0.42 -1.59 -38.11
CA SER A 301 0.46 -0.42 -38.04
C SER A 301 1.77 -0.70 -37.31
N LEU A 302 1.73 -1.60 -36.32
CA LEU A 302 2.92 -2.07 -35.61
C LEU A 302 3.66 -3.23 -36.31
N LYS A 303 3.17 -3.69 -37.48
CA LYS A 303 3.73 -4.82 -38.25
C LYS A 303 3.96 -6.06 -37.39
N LEU A 304 3.00 -6.38 -36.51
CA LEU A 304 3.09 -7.54 -35.63
C LEU A 304 2.62 -8.81 -36.35
N GLU A 305 3.15 -9.97 -35.95
CA GLU A 305 2.73 -11.28 -36.45
C GLU A 305 2.29 -12.17 -35.28
N ASN A 306 1.08 -12.73 -35.34
CA ASN A 306 0.54 -13.65 -34.32
C ASN A 306 0.53 -13.08 -32.88
N ARG A 307 0.26 -11.77 -32.72
CA ARG A 307 0.26 -11.09 -31.40
C ARG A 307 -1.04 -10.35 -31.07
N MET A 308 -2.17 -10.76 -31.65
CA MET A 308 -3.47 -10.14 -31.36
C MET A 308 -3.84 -10.04 -29.88
N PRO A 309 -3.63 -11.08 -29.03
CA PRO A 309 -3.92 -10.96 -27.59
C PRO A 309 -3.13 -9.84 -26.90
N ALA A 310 -1.88 -9.61 -27.30
CA ALA A 310 -1.06 -8.54 -26.73
C ALA A 310 -1.63 -7.16 -27.08
N VAL A 311 -2.16 -7.00 -28.30
CA VAL A 311 -2.78 -5.75 -28.76
C VAL A 311 -4.11 -5.51 -28.05
N THR A 312 -4.99 -6.51 -27.97
CA THR A 312 -6.30 -6.35 -27.32
C THR A 312 -6.15 -6.10 -25.82
N ASN A 313 -5.20 -6.76 -25.16
CA ASN A 313 -4.88 -6.51 -23.74
C ASN A 313 -4.30 -5.12 -23.52
N ALA A 314 -3.39 -4.65 -24.39
CA ALA A 314 -2.82 -3.32 -24.28
C ALA A 314 -3.88 -2.22 -24.40
N MET A 315 -4.84 -2.38 -25.31
CA MET A 315 -5.94 -1.42 -25.52
C MET A 315 -6.78 -1.21 -24.26
N VAL A 316 -7.07 -2.26 -23.48
CA VAL A 316 -7.91 -2.15 -22.27
C VAL A 316 -7.11 -1.90 -20.98
N SER A 317 -5.79 -1.72 -21.08
CA SER A 317 -4.90 -1.57 -19.92
C SER A 317 -4.10 -0.26 -19.91
N LEU A 318 -4.59 0.79 -20.59
CA LEU A 318 -3.87 2.06 -20.71
C LEU A 318 -3.93 2.91 -19.42
N GLY A 319 -4.89 2.68 -18.54
CA GLY A 319 -4.98 3.25 -17.18
C GLY A 319 -5.24 4.75 -17.07
N VAL A 320 -4.93 5.52 -18.13
CA VAL A 320 -5.01 6.99 -18.15
C VAL A 320 -6.18 7.54 -18.99
N PHE A 321 -6.82 6.69 -19.80
CA PHE A 321 -7.96 7.06 -20.64
C PHE A 321 -9.22 6.29 -20.22
N ARG A 322 -10.35 6.99 -20.11
CA ARG A 322 -11.66 6.35 -20.01
C ARG A 322 -12.00 5.74 -21.36
N PHE A 323 -12.52 4.52 -21.37
CA PHE A 323 -12.89 3.83 -22.60
C PHE A 323 -14.16 3.00 -22.46
N GLU A 324 -14.73 2.64 -23.60
CA GLU A 324 -15.85 1.72 -23.75
C GLU A 324 -15.55 0.72 -24.86
N ILE A 325 -15.91 -0.55 -24.65
CA ILE A 325 -15.74 -1.60 -25.65
C ILE A 325 -17.00 -1.60 -26.54
N ILE A 326 -16.85 -1.13 -27.77
CA ILE A 326 -17.95 -1.02 -28.73
C ILE A 326 -18.24 -2.36 -29.41
N HIS A 327 -17.19 -3.15 -29.66
CA HIS A 327 -17.32 -4.49 -30.23
C HIS A 327 -16.19 -5.39 -29.73
N ASP A 328 -16.52 -6.62 -29.34
CA ASP A 328 -15.54 -7.66 -29.01
C ASP A 328 -16.10 -9.05 -29.37
N THR A 329 -15.20 -9.99 -29.59
CA THR A 329 -15.56 -11.41 -29.76
C THR A 329 -15.52 -12.13 -28.41
N PRO A 330 -16.21 -13.28 -28.25
CA PRO A 330 -16.17 -14.05 -27.00
C PRO A 330 -14.75 -14.41 -26.51
N SER A 331 -13.79 -14.56 -27.43
CA SER A 331 -12.38 -14.82 -27.11
C SER A 331 -11.61 -13.62 -26.56
N GLY A 332 -12.12 -12.38 -26.68
CA GLY A 332 -11.44 -11.14 -26.27
C GLY A 332 -10.16 -10.79 -27.05
N ALA A 333 -9.81 -11.60 -28.06
CA ALA A 333 -8.54 -11.56 -28.79
C ALA A 333 -8.72 -11.48 -30.31
N SER A 334 -9.75 -10.79 -30.78
CA SER A 334 -10.02 -10.59 -32.21
C SER A 334 -9.37 -9.33 -32.77
N SER A 335 -9.02 -9.36 -34.06
CA SER A 335 -8.62 -8.20 -34.88
C SER A 335 -9.77 -7.21 -35.14
N THR A 336 -11.00 -7.60 -34.81
CA THR A 336 -12.20 -6.75 -34.95
C THR A 336 -12.54 -5.96 -33.70
N LYS A 337 -11.86 -6.23 -32.56
CA LYS A 337 -12.15 -5.53 -31.30
C LYS A 337 -12.04 -4.01 -31.48
N LEU A 338 -13.12 -3.31 -31.13
CA LEU A 338 -13.27 -1.86 -31.29
C LEU A 338 -13.45 -1.23 -29.91
N VAL A 339 -12.58 -0.28 -29.59
CA VAL A 339 -12.59 0.42 -28.30
C VAL A 339 -12.70 1.92 -28.56
N ARG A 340 -13.72 2.55 -27.97
CA ARG A 340 -13.89 3.99 -27.94
C ARG A 340 -13.14 4.56 -26.75
N TYR A 341 -12.24 5.51 -26.99
CA TYR A 341 -11.58 6.27 -25.95
C TYR A 341 -12.15 7.67 -25.87
N TYR A 342 -12.39 8.15 -24.66
CA TYR A 342 -12.77 9.53 -24.38
C TYR A 342 -11.50 10.31 -24.03
N LEU A 343 -11.24 11.41 -24.75
CA LEU A 343 -9.94 12.09 -24.82
C LEU A 343 -9.83 13.33 -23.91
#